data_AF-A0A023FX75-F1
#
_entry.id   AF-A0A023FX75-F1
#
_cell.length_a   1.000
_cell.length_b   1.000
_cell.length_c   1.000
_cell.angle_alpha   90.00
_cell.angle_beta   90.00
_cell.angle_gamma   90.00
#
_symmetry.space_group_name_H-M   'P 1'
#
loop_
_entity.id
_entity.type
_entity.pdbx_description
1 polymer ?
#
loop_
_entity_poly.entity_id
_entity_poly.type
_entity_poly.pdbx_seq_one_letter_code
_entity_poly.pdbx_strand_id
1 'polypeptide(L)'
;MKFSWTVGLSGVFLAYILHSMWTLYTLYYPKRCDKNELCIRPTWSTESRFQFFFCITTSKHVRKASDLTVIWSEDEFDISELQEKNVNVTLPRRTLRNGTLDAYVLLLERKKKEPVKSLEQVTSTSTVSTSSSPLTRYLVPTGEEVQLIGALKSDAQVQPSGMQEKPFTHWNPKVEVNIMSDPFPSKQTRFLAK
;
A
#
# COMPACT_ATOMS: atom_id res chain seq x y z
N MET A 1 23.94 -29.89 57.76
CA MET A 1 23.60 -28.59 57.15
C MET A 1 22.10 -28.37 57.34
N LYS A 2 21.68 -27.34 58.07
CA LYS A 2 20.25 -27.05 58.31
C LYS A 2 19.73 -26.25 57.11
N PHE A 3 18.95 -26.89 56.25
CA PHE A 3 18.36 -26.21 55.10
C PHE A 3 17.25 -25.27 55.60
N SER A 4 17.50 -23.97 55.52
CA SER A 4 16.51 -22.96 55.92
C SER A 4 15.43 -22.87 54.85
N TRP A 5 14.16 -22.94 55.26
CA TRP A 5 12.99 -22.83 54.38
C TRP A 5 13.02 -21.54 53.53
N THR A 6 13.55 -20.45 54.10
CA THR A 6 13.74 -19.17 53.41
C THR A 6 14.71 -19.25 52.23
N VAL A 7 15.75 -20.09 52.32
CA VAL A 7 16.72 -20.31 51.22
C VAL A 7 16.05 -21.09 50.09
N GLY A 8 15.21 -22.06 50.42
CA GLY A 8 14.40 -22.78 49.43
C GLY A 8 13.44 -21.84 48.68
N LEU A 9 12.66 -21.04 49.42
CA LEU A 9 11.74 -20.05 48.83
C LEU A 9 12.46 -19.02 47.97
N SER A 10 13.60 -18.50 48.45
CA SER A 10 14.41 -17.54 47.70
C SER A 10 14.95 -18.14 46.40
N GLY A 11 15.36 -19.42 46.41
CA GLY A 11 15.84 -20.12 45.23
C GLY A 11 14.74 -20.30 44.17
N VAL A 12 13.54 -20.71 44.59
CA VAL A 12 12.39 -20.85 43.69
C VAL A 12 11.99 -19.50 43.08
N PHE A 13 12.00 -18.44 43.89
CA PHE A 13 11.71 -17.09 43.41
C PHE A 13 12.73 -16.61 42.35
N LEU A 14 14.02 -16.88 42.57
CA LEU A 14 15.07 -16.53 41.60
C LEU A 14 14.92 -17.31 40.29
N ALA A 15 14.61 -18.60 40.37
CA ALA A 15 14.35 -19.45 39.20
C ALA A 15 13.14 -18.95 38.40
N TYR A 16 12.09 -18.50 39.09
CA TYR A 16 10.93 -17.88 38.45
C TYR A 16 11.31 -16.61 37.68
N ILE A 17 12.07 -15.68 38.30
CA ILE A 17 12.53 -14.46 37.63
C ILE A 17 13.34 -14.79 36.38
N LEU A 18 14.30 -15.71 36.48
CA LEU A 18 15.13 -16.12 35.33
C LEU A 18 14.28 -16.75 34.21
N HIS A 19 13.30 -17.59 34.56
CA HIS A 19 12.39 -18.17 33.59
C HIS A 19 11.50 -17.12 32.90
N SER A 20 11.00 -16.14 33.66
CA SER A 20 10.24 -15.01 33.11
C SER A 20 11.10 -14.15 32.19
N MET A 21 12.33 -13.83 32.59
CA MET A 21 13.29 -13.09 31.75
C MET A 21 13.62 -13.84 30.46
N TRP A 22 13.83 -15.16 30.54
CA TRP A 22 14.07 -16.00 29.36
C TRP A 22 12.86 -16.02 28.43
N THR A 23 11.66 -16.22 28.98
CA THR A 23 10.42 -16.23 28.21
C THR A 23 10.21 -14.91 27.48
N LEU A 24 10.43 -13.79 28.18
CA LEU A 24 10.35 -12.45 27.58
C LEU A 24 11.39 -12.27 26.46
N TYR A 25 12.63 -12.70 26.69
CA TYR A 25 13.69 -12.66 25.67
C TYR A 25 13.30 -13.44 24.42
N THR A 26 12.78 -14.67 24.57
CA THR A 26 12.37 -15.51 23.43
C THR A 26 11.16 -14.94 22.67
N LEU A 27 10.33 -14.13 23.32
CA LEU A 27 9.21 -13.44 22.67
C LEU A 27 9.69 -12.27 21.79
N TYR A 28 10.68 -11.50 22.26
CA TYR A 28 11.27 -10.40 21.48
C TYR A 28 12.25 -10.87 20.40
N TYR A 29 12.93 -12.00 20.63
CA TYR A 29 13.90 -12.59 19.72
C TYR A 29 13.48 -14.00 19.34
N PRO A 30 12.50 -14.14 18.41
CA PRO A 30 12.09 -15.45 17.95
C PRO A 30 13.25 -16.20 17.30
N LYS A 31 13.30 -17.52 17.51
CA LYS A 31 14.30 -18.40 16.90
C LYS A 31 14.29 -18.22 15.38
N ARG A 32 15.46 -18.01 14.78
CA ARG A 32 15.57 -17.97 13.31
C ARG A 32 15.27 -19.34 12.73
N CYS A 33 14.61 -19.33 11.58
CA CYS A 33 14.25 -20.53 10.85
C CYS A 33 15.46 -21.35 10.45
N ASP A 34 15.48 -22.63 10.83
CA ASP A 34 16.44 -23.61 10.35
C ASP A 34 15.95 -24.23 9.01
N LYS A 35 16.86 -24.80 8.23
CA LYS A 35 16.61 -25.30 6.86
C LYS A 35 15.55 -26.40 6.78
N ASN A 36 15.34 -27.14 7.89
CA ASN A 36 14.45 -28.30 7.97
C ASN A 36 13.15 -28.06 8.78
N GLU A 37 12.87 -26.83 9.22
CA GLU A 37 11.67 -26.52 10.00
C GLU A 37 10.57 -25.87 9.11
N LEU A 38 9.30 -26.10 9.47
CA LEU A 38 8.16 -25.45 8.83
C LEU A 38 8.13 -23.97 9.22
N CYS A 39 8.68 -23.15 8.33
CA CYS A 39 8.87 -21.74 8.57
C CYS A 39 8.09 -20.86 7.60
N ILE A 40 7.59 -19.74 8.10
CA ILE A 40 6.96 -18.71 7.27
C ILE A 40 8.09 -17.98 6.56
N ARG A 41 8.13 -18.11 5.24
CA ARG A 41 9.09 -17.40 4.39
C ARG A 41 8.43 -16.15 3.83
N PRO A 42 9.19 -15.07 3.64
CA PRO A 42 8.66 -13.91 2.95
C PRO A 42 8.23 -14.29 1.54
N THR A 43 7.28 -13.54 1.00
CA THR A 43 6.76 -13.76 -0.35
C THR A 43 7.84 -13.54 -1.41
N TRP A 44 8.77 -12.62 -1.16
CA TRP A 44 9.84 -12.20 -2.08
C TRP A 44 11.17 -12.00 -1.32
N SER A 45 12.30 -11.93 -2.03
CA SER A 45 13.64 -11.71 -1.46
C SER A 45 14.30 -10.44 -2.00
N THR A 46 15.38 -9.99 -1.36
CA THR A 46 16.13 -8.79 -1.77
C THR A 46 16.71 -8.84 -3.19
N GLU A 47 16.80 -10.02 -3.80
CA GLU A 47 17.22 -10.20 -5.20
C GLU A 47 16.04 -10.33 -6.18
N SER A 48 14.80 -10.31 -5.69
CA SER A 48 13.61 -10.38 -6.53
C SER A 48 13.49 -9.11 -7.37
N ARG A 49 13.22 -9.29 -8.67
CA ARG A 49 12.90 -8.19 -9.58
C ARG A 49 11.39 -8.07 -9.71
N PHE A 50 10.90 -6.88 -10.03
CA PHE A 50 9.46 -6.64 -10.15
C PHE A 50 9.11 -6.12 -11.54
N GLN A 51 7.92 -6.49 -12.03
CA GLN A 51 7.28 -5.83 -13.15
C GLN A 51 6.36 -4.76 -12.61
N PHE A 52 6.56 -3.55 -13.09
CA PHE A 52 5.81 -2.38 -12.66
C PHE A 52 4.98 -1.84 -13.82
N PHE A 53 3.69 -1.59 -13.56
CA PHE A 53 2.80 -0.95 -14.52
C PHE A 53 2.09 0.23 -13.86
N PHE A 54 2.25 1.40 -14.44
CA PHE A 54 1.49 2.60 -14.14
C PHE A 54 0.44 2.82 -15.23
N CYS A 55 -0.82 2.67 -14.83
CA CYS A 55 -1.98 2.80 -15.68
C CYS A 55 -2.89 3.93 -15.20
N ILE A 56 -3.74 4.40 -16.09
CA ILE A 56 -4.88 5.26 -15.74
C ILE A 56 -6.18 4.53 -16.04
N THR A 57 -7.21 4.82 -15.25
CA THR A 57 -8.56 4.31 -15.51
C THR A 57 -9.62 5.35 -15.20
N THR A 58 -10.73 5.26 -15.92
CA THR A 58 -11.96 6.01 -15.63
C THR A 58 -13.05 5.13 -15.05
N SER A 59 -12.77 3.83 -14.88
CA SER A 59 -13.69 2.86 -14.31
C SER A 59 -13.55 2.82 -12.80
N LYS A 60 -14.68 2.84 -12.07
CA LYS A 60 -14.69 2.65 -10.61
C LYS A 60 -14.22 1.26 -10.19
N HIS A 61 -14.37 0.27 -11.07
CA HIS A 61 -13.97 -1.11 -10.82
C HIS A 61 -13.19 -1.62 -12.02
N VAL A 62 -11.91 -1.87 -11.80
CA VAL A 62 -11.04 -2.50 -12.81
C VAL A 62 -11.28 -4.01 -12.76
N ARG A 63 -11.87 -4.57 -13.81
CA ARG A 63 -12.09 -6.03 -13.93
C ARG A 63 -11.35 -6.63 -15.12
N LYS A 64 -11.04 -5.81 -16.12
CA LYS A 64 -10.35 -6.22 -17.34
C LYS A 64 -9.18 -5.29 -17.60
N ALA A 65 -8.15 -5.82 -18.26
CA ALA A 65 -7.03 -5.00 -18.71
C ALA A 65 -7.46 -3.94 -19.73
N SER A 66 -8.54 -4.16 -20.47
CA SER A 66 -9.11 -3.16 -21.39
C SER A 66 -9.60 -1.87 -20.72
N ASP A 67 -9.87 -1.93 -19.40
CA ASP A 67 -10.32 -0.77 -18.63
C ASP A 67 -9.12 0.11 -18.18
N LEU A 68 -7.90 -0.37 -18.41
CA LEU A 68 -6.64 0.26 -18.06
C LEU A 68 -5.96 0.79 -19.32
N THR A 69 -5.44 2.00 -19.23
CA THR A 69 -4.53 2.53 -20.25
C THR A 69 -3.15 2.62 -19.63
N VAL A 70 -2.20 1.85 -20.16
CA VAL A 70 -0.80 1.85 -19.69
C VAL A 70 -0.14 3.15 -20.13
N ILE A 71 0.43 3.87 -19.17
CA ILE A 71 1.19 5.10 -19.41
C ILE A 71 2.68 4.82 -19.29
N TRP A 72 3.06 3.98 -18.33
CA TRP A 72 4.44 3.54 -18.15
C TRP A 72 4.48 2.09 -17.66
N SER A 73 5.40 1.31 -18.21
CA SER A 73 5.69 -0.05 -17.79
C SER A 73 7.20 -0.25 -17.70
N GLU A 74 7.64 -1.02 -16.70
CA GLU A 74 9.04 -1.38 -16.48
C GLU A 74 9.14 -2.87 -16.13
N ASP A 75 9.96 -3.61 -16.86
CA ASP A 75 10.03 -5.08 -16.74
C ASP A 75 10.94 -5.57 -15.61
N GLU A 76 11.89 -4.73 -15.21
CA GLU A 76 12.89 -4.97 -14.16
C GLU A 76 12.95 -3.77 -13.19
N PHE A 77 11.85 -3.51 -12.51
CA PHE A 77 11.75 -2.49 -11.48
C PHE A 77 12.48 -2.93 -10.20
N ASP A 78 13.31 -2.05 -9.66
CA ASP A 78 13.96 -2.20 -8.36
C ASP A 78 13.22 -1.37 -7.30
N ILE A 79 12.69 -2.05 -6.28
CA ILE A 79 11.94 -1.41 -5.18
C ILE A 79 12.87 -0.79 -4.12
N SER A 80 14.17 -1.07 -4.19
CA SER A 80 15.17 -0.57 -3.25
C SER A 80 15.63 0.85 -3.60
N GLU A 81 15.40 1.26 -4.84
CA GLU A 81 15.81 2.56 -5.36
C GLU A 81 14.62 3.51 -5.43
N LEU A 82 14.83 4.75 -5.00
CA LEU A 82 13.84 5.82 -5.18
C LEU A 82 13.88 6.28 -6.63
N GLN A 83 12.74 6.17 -7.32
CA GLN A 83 12.61 6.56 -8.72
C GLN A 83 11.53 7.63 -8.89
N GLU A 84 11.91 8.75 -9.49
CA GLU A 84 10.98 9.79 -9.93
C GLU A 84 10.91 9.81 -11.46
N LYS A 85 9.70 9.82 -12.01
CA LYS A 85 9.48 9.83 -13.45
C LYS A 85 8.35 10.77 -13.84
N ASN A 86 8.65 11.67 -14.78
CA ASN A 86 7.65 12.52 -15.40
C ASN A 86 6.96 11.74 -16.52
N VAL A 87 5.63 11.61 -16.43
CA VAL A 87 4.80 10.94 -17.42
C VAL A 87 3.81 11.92 -18.02
N ASN A 88 3.60 11.84 -19.34
CA ASN A 88 2.61 12.67 -20.00
C ASN A 88 1.26 11.94 -20.01
N VAL A 89 0.25 12.53 -19.37
CA VAL A 89 -1.08 11.94 -19.25
C VAL A 89 -2.08 12.81 -20.01
N THR A 90 -2.67 12.24 -21.06
CA THR A 90 -3.76 12.89 -21.78
C THR A 90 -5.09 12.61 -21.07
N LEU A 91 -5.80 13.65 -20.65
CA LEU A 91 -7.11 13.51 -19.99
C LEU A 91 -8.16 12.95 -20.97
N PRO A 92 -8.77 11.80 -20.69
CA PRO A 92 -9.85 11.25 -21.52
C PRO A 92 -11.07 12.17 -21.52
N ARG A 93 -11.78 12.29 -22.64
CA ARG A 93 -13.00 13.13 -22.74
C ARG A 93 -14.08 12.79 -21.69
N ARG A 94 -14.09 11.53 -21.21
CA ARG A 94 -15.03 11.06 -20.19
C ARG A 94 -14.79 11.71 -18.82
N THR A 95 -13.55 12.08 -18.50
CA THR A 95 -13.22 12.74 -17.22
C THR A 95 -13.69 14.19 -17.21
N LEU A 96 -13.72 14.84 -18.38
CA LEU A 96 -14.21 16.21 -18.56
C LEU A 96 -15.73 16.36 -18.37
N ARG A 97 -16.49 15.25 -18.38
CA ARG A 97 -17.95 15.22 -18.20
C ARG A 97 -18.33 14.62 -16.84
N ASN A 98 -17.94 15.29 -15.75
CA ASN A 98 -18.20 14.87 -14.37
C ASN A 98 -17.62 13.47 -14.03
N GLY A 99 -16.50 13.11 -14.66
CA GLY A 99 -15.82 11.83 -14.44
C GLY A 99 -14.58 11.99 -13.55
N THR A 100 -14.27 10.95 -12.79
CA THR A 100 -13.00 10.83 -12.07
C THR A 100 -12.01 10.03 -12.92
N LEU A 101 -10.74 10.41 -12.83
CA LEU A 101 -9.61 9.66 -13.36
C LEU A 101 -8.82 9.14 -12.17
N ASP A 102 -8.56 7.84 -12.16
CA ASP A 102 -7.77 7.21 -11.10
C ASP A 102 -6.47 6.70 -11.71
N ALA A 103 -5.37 6.96 -11.02
CA ALA A 103 -4.09 6.28 -11.22
C ALA A 103 -4.21 4.87 -10.65
N TYR A 104 -3.75 3.89 -11.42
CA TYR A 104 -3.80 2.48 -11.07
C TYR A 104 -2.42 1.87 -11.24
N VAL A 105 -1.86 1.36 -10.16
CA VAL A 105 -0.51 0.80 -10.11
C VAL A 105 -0.61 -0.69 -9.93
N LEU A 106 0.12 -1.46 -10.74
CA LEU A 106 0.30 -2.90 -10.57
C LEU A 106 1.78 -3.20 -10.36
N LEU A 107 2.07 -3.98 -9.33
CA LEU A 107 3.41 -4.47 -9.03
C LEU A 107 3.35 -6.00 -8.93
N LEU A 108 4.12 -6.67 -9.77
CA LEU A 108 4.20 -8.13 -9.80
C LEU A 108 5.64 -8.57 -9.56
N GLU A 109 5.85 -9.48 -8.60
CA GLU A 109 7.15 -10.13 -8.45
C GLU A 109 7.43 -11.03 -9.65
N ARG A 110 8.65 -10.91 -10.18
CA ARG A 110 9.13 -11.70 -11.30
C ARG A 110 10.48 -12.33 -10.96
N LYS A 111 10.57 -13.65 -11.07
CA LYS A 111 11.87 -14.34 -11.01
C LYS A 111 12.62 -14.12 -12.30
N LYS A 112 13.95 -13.98 -12.25
CA LYS A 112 14.83 -13.74 -13.42
C LYS A 112 14.62 -14.71 -14.60
N LYS A 113 14.13 -15.92 -14.34
CA LYS A 113 13.86 -16.96 -15.36
C LYS A 113 12.43 -16.97 -15.91
N GLU A 114 11.52 -16.18 -15.35
CA GLU A 114 10.12 -16.12 -15.79
C GLU A 114 9.96 -15.11 -16.93
N PRO A 115 9.10 -15.40 -17.93
CA PRO A 115 8.85 -14.49 -19.04
C PRO A 115 8.15 -13.19 -18.58
N VAL A 116 8.27 -12.13 -19.39
CA VAL A 116 7.50 -10.91 -19.18
C VAL A 116 6.01 -11.22 -19.31
N LYS A 117 5.19 -10.80 -18.34
CA LYS A 117 3.75 -11.00 -18.40
C LYS A 117 3.07 -9.79 -19.02
N SER A 118 2.09 -10.02 -19.88
CA SER A 118 1.25 -8.95 -20.43
C SER A 118 0.27 -8.41 -19.37
N LEU A 119 -0.22 -7.19 -19.53
CA LEU A 119 -1.18 -6.55 -18.62
C LEU A 119 -2.41 -7.44 -18.33
N GLU A 120 -2.91 -8.18 -19.32
CA GLU A 120 -4.02 -9.13 -19.16
C GLU A 120 -3.69 -10.26 -18.18
N GLN A 121 -2.48 -10.81 -18.29
CA GLN A 121 -1.99 -11.86 -17.43
C GLN A 121 -1.71 -11.33 -16.02
N VAL A 122 -1.16 -10.12 -15.92
CA VAL A 122 -0.87 -9.45 -14.64
C VAL A 122 -2.17 -9.15 -13.90
N THR A 123 -3.17 -8.58 -14.57
CA THR A 123 -4.48 -8.27 -13.99
C THR A 123 -5.22 -9.52 -13.50
N SER A 124 -5.01 -10.66 -14.17
CA SER A 124 -5.64 -11.94 -13.81
C SER A 124 -4.85 -12.71 -12.73
N THR A 125 -3.61 -12.31 -12.42
CA THR A 125 -2.76 -13.00 -11.45
C THR A 125 -3.11 -12.56 -10.02
N SER A 126 -3.47 -13.49 -9.14
CA SER A 126 -3.86 -13.17 -7.76
C SER A 126 -2.73 -12.66 -6.85
N THR A 127 -1.47 -12.87 -7.24
CA THR A 127 -0.28 -12.43 -6.49
C THR A 127 0.16 -11.00 -6.84
N VAL A 128 -0.57 -10.30 -7.73
CA VAL A 128 -0.24 -8.91 -8.08
C VAL A 128 -0.65 -7.96 -6.96
N SER A 129 0.25 -7.07 -6.57
CA SER A 129 -0.08 -5.98 -5.65
C SER A 129 -0.66 -4.81 -6.45
N THR A 130 -1.83 -4.33 -6.06
CA THR A 130 -2.50 -3.22 -6.73
C THR A 130 -2.73 -2.05 -5.78
N SER A 131 -2.62 -0.84 -6.32
CA SER A 131 -2.94 0.39 -5.59
C SER A 131 -3.64 1.36 -6.54
N SER A 132 -4.60 2.12 -6.04
CA SER A 132 -5.31 3.13 -6.82
C SER A 132 -5.43 4.45 -6.06
N SER A 133 -5.24 5.55 -6.77
CA SER A 133 -5.32 6.91 -6.22
C SER A 133 -5.99 7.86 -7.21
N PRO A 134 -6.90 8.75 -6.77
CA PRO A 134 -7.59 9.67 -7.67
C PRO A 134 -6.66 10.77 -8.20
N LEU A 135 -6.56 10.89 -9.53
CA LEU A 135 -5.88 11.98 -10.24
C LEU A 135 -6.79 13.19 -10.43
N THR A 136 -8.07 12.95 -10.67
CA THR A 136 -9.09 14.01 -10.76
C THR A 136 -10.26 13.73 -9.86
N ARG A 137 -10.68 14.73 -9.09
CA ARG A 137 -11.90 14.68 -8.29
C ARG A 137 -12.85 15.77 -8.74
N TYR A 138 -14.10 15.37 -9.00
CA TYR A 138 -15.19 16.31 -9.18
C TYR A 138 -15.60 16.81 -7.79
N LEU A 139 -15.39 18.11 -7.56
CA LEU A 139 -15.78 18.78 -6.33
C LEU A 139 -16.99 19.67 -6.66
N VAL A 140 -18.10 19.42 -5.97
CA VAL A 140 -19.19 20.38 -5.92
C VAL A 140 -18.76 21.45 -4.94
N PRO A 141 -18.70 22.74 -5.33
CA PRO A 141 -18.46 23.81 -4.38
C PRO A 141 -19.47 23.66 -3.25
N THR A 142 -18.98 23.49 -2.03
CA THR A 142 -19.86 23.47 -0.87
C THR A 142 -20.01 24.95 -0.50
N GLY A 143 -21.25 25.44 -0.45
CA GLY A 143 -21.55 26.82 -0.09
C GLY A 143 -20.86 27.25 1.21
N GLU A 144 -20.77 28.56 1.43
CA GLU A 144 -20.02 29.22 2.51
C GLU A 144 -20.32 28.73 3.95
N GLU A 145 -21.33 27.88 4.13
CA GLU A 145 -21.75 27.28 5.41
C GLU A 145 -20.66 26.44 6.11
N VAL A 146 -19.59 26.01 5.41
CA VAL A 146 -18.45 25.29 6.02
C VAL A 146 -17.23 26.18 6.32
N GLN A 147 -17.26 27.49 6.02
CA GLN A 147 -16.18 28.43 6.36
C GLN A 147 -16.37 29.03 7.77
N LEU A 148 -16.38 28.17 8.80
CA LEU A 148 -16.42 28.62 10.21
C LEU A 148 -15.19 29.45 10.64
N ILE A 149 -14.17 29.58 9.79
CA ILE A 149 -12.95 30.35 10.04
C ILE A 149 -13.08 31.79 9.50
N GLY A 150 -14.03 32.08 8.59
CA GLY A 150 -14.31 33.43 8.07
C GLY A 150 -15.25 34.26 8.94
N ALA A 151 -16.13 33.60 9.70
CA ALA A 151 -17.18 34.26 10.50
C ALA A 151 -16.66 35.12 11.67
N LEU A 152 -15.36 35.07 11.99
CA LEU A 152 -14.75 35.90 13.03
C LEU A 152 -14.25 37.26 12.51
N LYS A 153 -14.39 37.59 11.22
CA LYS A 153 -13.71 38.76 10.63
C LYS A 153 -14.53 39.77 9.82
N SER A 154 -15.85 39.68 9.68
CA SER A 154 -16.55 40.77 8.99
C SER A 154 -18.03 40.92 9.33
N ASP A 155 -18.35 41.92 10.14
CA ASP A 155 -19.59 42.69 10.08
C ASP A 155 -19.59 43.55 8.79
N ALA A 156 -19.71 42.89 7.64
CA ALA A 156 -19.94 43.58 6.38
C ALA A 156 -20.96 42.81 5.57
N GLN A 157 -22.14 43.42 5.44
CA GLN A 157 -23.21 43.07 4.53
C GLN A 157 -22.64 42.87 3.11
N VAL A 158 -22.46 41.63 2.68
CA VAL A 158 -22.21 41.29 1.27
C VAL A 158 -23.41 40.48 0.80
N GLN A 159 -24.16 41.06 -0.13
CA GLN A 159 -25.29 40.39 -0.80
C GLN A 159 -24.78 39.14 -1.53
N PRO A 160 -25.54 38.02 -1.54
CA PRO A 160 -25.15 36.82 -2.25
C PRO A 160 -25.33 37.08 -3.75
N SER A 161 -24.28 37.52 -4.43
CA SER A 161 -24.24 37.49 -5.89
C SER A 161 -24.30 36.03 -6.31
N GLY A 162 -25.40 35.64 -6.97
CA GLY A 162 -25.65 34.31 -7.52
C GLY A 162 -24.64 33.91 -8.58
N MET A 163 -23.42 33.61 -8.17
CA MET A 163 -22.43 32.93 -8.99
C MET A 163 -22.82 31.46 -8.98
N GLN A 164 -23.48 31.01 -10.06
CA GLN A 164 -23.71 29.58 -10.27
C GLN A 164 -22.40 28.83 -10.03
N GLU A 165 -22.39 28.02 -8.97
CA GLU A 165 -21.32 27.12 -8.55
C GLU A 165 -21.05 26.08 -9.64
N LYS A 166 -20.43 26.51 -10.74
CA LYS A 166 -20.07 25.59 -11.80
C LYS A 166 -18.96 24.69 -11.25
N PRO A 167 -19.19 23.38 -11.17
CA PRO A 167 -18.20 22.46 -10.65
C PRO A 167 -16.97 22.48 -11.55
N PHE A 168 -15.79 22.55 -10.94
CA PHE A 168 -14.51 22.46 -11.64
C PHE A 168 -13.78 21.18 -11.22
N THR A 169 -13.12 20.53 -12.18
CA THR A 169 -12.33 19.33 -11.93
C THR A 169 -10.90 19.74 -11.60
N HIS A 170 -10.43 19.44 -10.39
CA HIS A 170 -9.03 19.68 -10.02
C HIS A 170 -8.14 18.54 -10.51
N TRP A 171 -6.97 18.87 -11.06
CA TRP A 171 -5.95 17.93 -11.51
C TRP A 171 -4.86 17.81 -10.43
N ASN A 172 -4.58 16.59 -9.99
CA ASN A 172 -3.42 16.31 -9.15
C ASN A 172 -2.28 15.72 -10.00
N PRO A 173 -1.23 16.49 -10.32
CA PRO A 173 -0.13 16.03 -11.16
C PRO A 173 0.84 15.09 -10.43
N LYS A 174 0.83 15.06 -9.10
CA LYS A 174 1.79 14.29 -8.31
C LYS A 174 1.13 13.05 -7.74
N VAL A 175 1.67 11.90 -8.08
CA VAL A 175 1.28 10.60 -7.53
C VAL A 175 2.46 10.04 -6.77
N GLU A 176 2.28 9.81 -5.48
CA GLU A 176 3.25 9.14 -4.63
C GLU A 176 2.83 7.69 -4.46
N VAL A 177 3.75 6.77 -4.72
CA VAL A 177 3.53 5.33 -4.57
C VAL A 177 4.50 4.82 -3.53
N ASN A 178 3.98 4.45 -2.37
CA ASN A 178 4.77 3.87 -1.29
C ASN A 178 4.75 2.34 -1.41
N ILE A 179 5.93 1.75 -1.62
CA ILE A 179 6.11 0.30 -1.75
C ILE A 179 6.90 -0.16 -0.54
N MET A 180 6.45 -1.23 0.13
CA MET A 180 7.18 -1.82 1.24
C MET A 180 8.36 -2.62 0.72
N SER A 181 9.58 -2.18 1.03
CA SER A 181 10.84 -2.80 0.64
C SER A 181 11.33 -3.88 1.60
N ASP A 182 10.60 -4.16 2.67
CA ASP A 182 10.95 -5.24 3.59
C ASP A 182 10.15 -6.50 3.28
N PRO A 183 10.82 -7.66 3.19
CA PRO A 183 10.18 -8.92 2.87
C PRO A 183 9.25 -9.35 4.02
N PHE A 184 7.94 -9.16 3.83
CA PHE A 184 6.95 -9.51 4.85
C PHE A 184 6.59 -11.00 4.77
N PRO A 185 6.64 -11.74 5.90
CA PRO A 185 6.19 -13.12 5.98
C PRO A 185 4.67 -13.19 5.89
N SER A 186 4.13 -13.40 4.68
CA SER A 186 2.71 -13.72 4.51
C SER A 186 2.52 -15.25 4.52
N LYS A 187 1.53 -15.74 5.27
CA LYS A 187 1.11 -17.15 5.19
C LYS A 187 0.43 -17.38 3.83
N GLN A 188 1.21 -17.61 2.79
CA GLN A 188 0.65 -18.14 1.56
C GLN A 188 0.40 -19.63 1.78
N THR A 189 -0.83 -19.95 2.17
CA THR A 189 -1.33 -21.31 2.34
C THR A 189 -1.24 -22.03 1.00
N ARG A 190 -0.06 -22.58 0.67
CA ARG A 190 0.04 -23.65 -0.30
C ARG A 190 -0.61 -24.86 0.37
N PHE A 191 -1.91 -25.02 0.16
CA PHE A 191 -2.54 -26.32 0.29
C PHE A 191 -1.83 -27.25 -0.71
N LEU A 192 -0.78 -27.91 -0.24
CA LEU A 192 -0.33 -29.14 -0.85
C LEU A 192 -1.42 -30.17 -0.53
N ALA A 193 -2.39 -30.27 -1.43
CA ALA A 193 -3.25 -31.44 -1.50
C ALA A 193 -2.32 -32.65 -1.65
N LYS A 194 -2.36 -33.52 -0.65
CA LYS A 194 -1.81 -34.87 -0.72
C LYS A 194 -2.98 -35.81 -0.91
#